data_AF-A0A1H5WG41-F1
#
_entry.id   AF-A0A1H5WG41-F1
#
_cell.length_a   1.000
_cell.length_b   1.000
_cell.length_c   1.000
_cell.angle_alpha   90.00
_cell.angle_beta   90.00
_cell.angle_gamma   90.00
#
_symmetry.space_group_name_H-M   'P 1'
#
loop_
_entity.id
_entity.type
_entity.pdbx_description
1 polymer ?
#
loop_
_entity_poly.entity_id
_entity_poly.type
_entity_poly.pdbx_seq_one_letter_code
_entity_poly.pdbx_strand_id
1 'polypeptide(L)'
;MFYESFKTLYWREFKSVREGAEFFHVNVATVRRWLDGTVPINPMAEKLLIVKSLGYLPNDMRWRGFRVDEVRAVLITPTGREFSPKELESFVNWRDEYLQLIELHGHLDNVKYYPAKENVLPFRGGRRMTAAPWIPTKFK
;
A
#
# COMPACT_ATOMS: atom_id res chain seq x y z
N MET A 1 -18.55 -12.50 -3.26
CA MET A 1 -19.02 -11.21 -3.80
C MET A 1 -20.06 -11.53 -4.86
N PHE A 2 -21.10 -10.71 -5.08
CA PHE A 2 -21.96 -10.96 -6.25
C PHE A 2 -21.13 -10.67 -7.52
N TYR A 3 -21.30 -11.46 -8.58
CA TYR A 3 -20.54 -11.35 -9.84
C TYR A 3 -20.40 -9.90 -10.34
N GLU A 4 -21.48 -9.12 -10.28
CA GLU A 4 -21.49 -7.71 -10.68
C GLU A 4 -20.61 -6.81 -9.81
N SER A 5 -20.55 -7.06 -8.50
CA SER A 5 -19.71 -6.27 -7.59
C SER A 5 -18.22 -6.55 -7.81
N PHE A 6 -17.86 -7.82 -8.05
CA PHE A 6 -16.47 -8.16 -8.41
C PHE A 6 -16.07 -7.52 -9.73
N LYS A 7 -16.92 -7.61 -10.76
CA LYS A 7 -16.68 -7.03 -12.08
C LYS A 7 -16.53 -5.51 -12.03
N THR A 8 -17.42 -4.83 -11.30
CA THR A 8 -17.35 -3.37 -11.11
C THR A 8 -16.06 -2.98 -10.41
N LEU A 9 -15.71 -3.68 -9.33
CA LEU A 9 -14.49 -3.41 -8.58
C LEU A 9 -13.23 -3.72 -9.40
N TYR A 10 -13.25 -4.79 -10.20
CA TYR A 10 -12.16 -5.16 -11.08
C TYR A 10 -11.81 -4.03 -12.05
N TRP A 11 -12.81 -3.48 -12.73
CA TRP A 11 -12.60 -2.40 -13.71
C TRP A 11 -12.27 -1.05 -13.06
N ARG A 12 -12.59 -0.88 -11.77
CA ARG A 12 -12.11 0.27 -11.00
C ARG A 12 -10.62 0.18 -10.70
N GLU A 13 -10.13 -1.03 -10.40
CA GLU A 13 -8.75 -1.25 -9.93
C GLU A 13 -7.75 -1.55 -11.06
N PHE A 14 -8.20 -2.09 -12.20
CA PHE A 14 -7.35 -2.51 -13.31
C PHE A 14 -7.78 -1.88 -14.63
N LYS A 15 -6.79 -1.51 -15.46
CA LYS A 15 -7.04 -0.96 -16.81
C LYS A 15 -7.16 -2.03 -17.89
N SER A 16 -6.75 -3.26 -17.60
CA SER A 16 -6.80 -4.35 -18.56
C SER A 16 -6.93 -5.71 -17.90
N VAL A 17 -7.48 -6.68 -18.64
CA VAL A 17 -7.59 -8.08 -18.18
C VAL A 17 -6.23 -8.67 -17.79
N ARG A 18 -5.19 -8.28 -18.55
CA ARG A 18 -3.81 -8.72 -18.33
C ARG A 18 -3.26 -8.26 -16.99
N GLU A 19 -3.50 -7.00 -16.62
CA GLU A 19 -3.02 -6.44 -15.36
C GLU A 19 -3.63 -7.18 -14.15
N GLY A 20 -4.94 -7.44 -14.17
CA GLY A 20 -5.55 -8.24 -13.10
C GLY A 20 -5.08 -9.69 -13.11
N ALA A 21 -4.81 -10.29 -14.27
CA ALA A 21 -4.26 -11.65 -14.35
C ALA A 21 -2.85 -11.74 -13.73
N GLU A 22 -2.00 -10.74 -13.97
CA GLU A 22 -0.68 -10.61 -13.34
C GLU A 22 -0.81 -10.43 -11.81
N PHE A 23 -1.75 -9.60 -11.34
CA PHE A 23 -2.01 -9.42 -9.91
C PHE A 23 -2.52 -10.69 -9.20
N PHE A 24 -3.45 -11.42 -9.82
CA PHE A 24 -4.00 -12.65 -9.25
C PHE A 24 -3.12 -13.88 -9.48
N HIS A 25 -2.01 -13.75 -10.23
CA HIS A 25 -1.15 -14.86 -10.63
C HIS A 25 -1.90 -16.00 -11.35
N VAL A 26 -2.80 -15.64 -12.26
CA VAL A 26 -3.57 -16.60 -13.08
C VAL A 26 -3.47 -16.27 -14.57
N ASN A 27 -3.94 -17.17 -15.42
CA ASN A 27 -4.03 -16.92 -16.86
C ASN A 27 -5.11 -15.88 -17.20
N VAL A 28 -4.86 -15.09 -18.25
CA VAL A 28 -5.82 -14.09 -18.78
C VAL A 28 -7.19 -14.71 -19.07
N ALA A 29 -7.21 -15.94 -19.61
CA ALA A 29 -8.43 -16.67 -19.91
C ALA A 29 -9.28 -16.94 -18.64
N THR A 30 -8.63 -17.20 -17.50
CA THR A 30 -9.32 -17.40 -16.22
C THR A 30 -10.03 -16.13 -15.78
N VAL A 31 -9.36 -14.97 -15.88
CA VAL A 31 -9.98 -13.68 -15.53
C VAL A 31 -11.14 -13.35 -16.48
N ARG A 32 -11.02 -13.64 -17.77
CA ARG A 32 -12.14 -13.48 -18.72
C ARG A 32 -13.36 -14.27 -18.29
N ARG A 33 -13.17 -15.56 -17.95
CA ARG A 33 -14.23 -16.46 -17.47
C ARG A 33 -14.88 -16.00 -16.16
N TRP A 34 -14.13 -15.30 -15.30
CA TRP A 34 -14.68 -14.67 -14.09
C TRP A 34 -15.50 -13.42 -14.42
N LEU A 35 -15.08 -12.62 -15.40
CA LEU A 35 -15.72 -11.35 -15.79
C LEU A 35 -16.91 -11.52 -16.74
N ASP A 36 -17.04 -12.68 -17.39
CA ASP A 36 -18.19 -13.07 -18.21
C ASP A 36 -19.20 -13.96 -17.46
N GLY A 37 -18.83 -14.48 -16.29
CA GLY A 37 -19.70 -15.28 -15.42
C GLY A 37 -19.76 -16.77 -15.78
N THR A 38 -18.95 -17.23 -16.75
CA THR A 38 -18.88 -18.64 -17.16
C THR A 38 -18.41 -19.55 -16.02
N VAL A 39 -17.53 -19.05 -15.16
CA VAL A 39 -16.97 -19.80 -14.03
C VAL A 39 -17.09 -18.96 -12.75
N PRO A 40 -17.44 -19.56 -11.60
CA PRO A 40 -17.44 -18.84 -10.33
C PRO A 40 -16.07 -18.22 -10.04
N ILE A 41 -16.11 -17.01 -9.48
CA ILE A 41 -14.91 -16.28 -9.10
C ILE A 41 -14.24 -17.03 -7.94
N ASN A 42 -12.91 -17.17 -8.00
CA ASN A 42 -12.16 -17.74 -6.90
C ASN A 42 -12.33 -16.86 -5.64
N PRO A 43 -12.79 -17.38 -4.50
CA PRO A 43 -12.97 -16.60 -3.27
C PRO A 43 -11.71 -15.85 -2.81
N MET A 44 -10.50 -16.37 -3.11
CA MET A 44 -9.24 -15.70 -2.81
C MET A 44 -9.03 -14.46 -3.69
N ALA A 45 -9.42 -14.53 -4.97
CA ALA A 45 -9.33 -13.39 -5.88
C ALA A 45 -10.27 -12.26 -5.44
N GLU A 46 -11.48 -12.59 -4.95
CA GLU A 46 -12.38 -11.60 -4.36
C GLU A 46 -11.75 -10.90 -3.15
N LYS A 47 -11.15 -11.68 -2.23
CA LYS A 47 -10.47 -11.13 -1.04
C LYS A 47 -9.30 -10.24 -1.43
N LEU A 48 -8.42 -10.68 -2.32
CA LEU A 48 -7.28 -9.90 -2.79
C LEU A 48 -7.71 -8.59 -3.46
N LEU A 49 -8.78 -8.63 -4.25
CA LEU A 49 -9.34 -7.42 -4.88
C LEU A 49 -9.85 -6.43 -3.83
N ILE A 50 -10.56 -6.91 -2.81
CA ILE A 50 -11.04 -6.06 -1.70
C ILE A 50 -9.85 -5.44 -0.97
N VAL A 51 -8.85 -6.24 -0.59
CA VAL A 51 -7.65 -5.79 0.14
C VAL A 51 -6.88 -4.75 -0.67
N LYS A 52 -6.73 -4.95 -1.99
CA LYS A 52 -6.15 -3.94 -2.90
C LYS A 52 -7.00 -2.67 -2.95
N SER A 53 -8.31 -2.81 -3.10
CA SER A 53 -9.24 -1.69 -3.26
C SER A 53 -9.37 -0.80 -2.02
N LEU A 54 -9.11 -1.37 -0.85
CA LEU A 54 -9.04 -0.66 0.43
C LEU A 54 -7.66 -0.06 0.70
N GLY A 55 -6.66 -0.39 -0.12
CA GLY A 55 -5.29 0.09 0.03
C GLY A 55 -4.47 -0.64 1.11
N TYR A 56 -4.94 -1.79 1.60
CA TYR A 56 -4.25 -2.56 2.64
C TYR A 56 -3.00 -3.28 2.14
N LEU A 57 -2.92 -3.59 0.84
CA LEU A 57 -1.73 -4.17 0.22
C LEU A 57 -1.15 -3.22 -0.84
N PRO A 58 0.00 -2.60 -0.57
CA PRO A 58 0.71 -1.86 -1.59
C PRO A 58 1.44 -2.82 -2.54
N ASN A 59 0.96 -2.94 -3.78
CA ASN A 59 1.59 -3.75 -4.84
C ASN A 59 2.79 -3.04 -5.51
N ASP A 60 3.39 -2.07 -4.84
CA ASP A 60 4.51 -1.28 -5.36
C ASP A 60 5.83 -1.97 -4.96
N MET A 61 6.81 -2.03 -5.88
CA MET A 61 8.12 -2.62 -5.55
C MET A 61 8.88 -1.91 -4.43
N ARG A 62 8.48 -0.69 -4.05
CA ARG A 62 8.97 -0.02 -2.84
C ARG A 62 8.73 -0.82 -1.57
N TRP A 63 7.67 -1.64 -1.56
CA TRP A 63 7.33 -2.53 -0.45
C TRP A 63 7.98 -3.91 -0.58
N ARG A 64 8.80 -4.13 -1.61
CA ARG A 64 9.49 -5.40 -1.82
C ARG A 64 10.41 -5.70 -0.64
N GLY A 65 10.24 -6.89 -0.06
CA GLY A 65 11.06 -7.37 1.05
C GLY A 65 10.56 -6.93 2.42
N PHE A 66 9.61 -6.00 2.49
CA PHE A 66 8.87 -5.74 3.72
C PHE A 66 7.94 -6.92 4.00
N ARG A 67 7.86 -7.31 5.26
CA ARG A 67 7.04 -8.44 5.73
C ARG A 67 6.32 -8.03 7.01
N VAL A 68 5.14 -8.58 7.23
CA VAL A 68 4.43 -8.44 8.50
C VAL A 68 4.50 -9.80 9.20
N ASP A 69 4.96 -9.79 10.45
CA ASP A 69 4.86 -10.93 11.35
C ASP A 69 3.60 -10.75 12.20
N GLU A 70 2.54 -11.48 11.88
CA GLU A 70 1.23 -11.34 12.53
C GLU A 70 1.25 -11.83 13.98
N VAL A 71 2.08 -12.83 14.29
CA VAL A 71 2.17 -13.41 15.64
C VAL A 71 2.84 -12.43 16.59
N ARG A 72 3.91 -11.78 16.12
CA ARG A 72 4.65 -10.78 16.91
C ARG A 72 4.11 -9.36 16.73
N ALA A 73 3.19 -9.14 15.79
CA ALA A 73 2.67 -7.83 15.39
C ALA A 73 3.79 -6.82 15.07
N VAL A 74 4.75 -7.20 14.22
CA VAL A 74 5.86 -6.33 13.79
C VAL A 74 5.94 -6.21 12.27
N LEU A 75 6.32 -5.02 11.80
CA LEU A 75 6.75 -4.78 10.43
C LEU A 75 8.26 -5.05 10.31
N ILE A 76 8.62 -6.00 9.48
CA ILE A 76 10.00 -6.37 9.19
C ILE A 76 10.43 -5.70 7.89
N THR A 77 11.53 -4.96 7.96
CA THR A 77 12.14 -4.28 6.82
C THR A 77 12.99 -5.25 5.98
N PRO A 78 13.33 -4.90 4.72
CA PRO A 78 14.21 -5.72 3.88
C PRO A 78 15.60 -5.97 4.48
N THR A 79 16.07 -5.10 5.37
CA THR A 79 17.36 -5.22 6.08
C THR A 79 17.26 -6.06 7.36
N GLY A 80 16.09 -6.58 7.70
CA GLY A 80 15.84 -7.38 8.89
C GLY A 80 15.58 -6.58 10.16
N ARG A 81 15.55 -5.24 10.10
CA ARG A 81 15.06 -4.44 11.23
C ARG A 81 13.57 -4.59 11.40
N GLU A 82 13.11 -4.52 12.64
CA GLU A 82 11.70 -4.66 13.00
C GLU A 82 11.16 -3.34 13.54
N PHE A 83 9.87 -3.13 13.37
CA PHE A 83 9.12 -1.99 13.90
C PHE A 83 7.81 -2.51 14.48
N SER A 84 7.62 -2.35 15.79
CA SER A 84 6.36 -2.65 16.46
C SER A 84 5.45 -1.42 16.48
N PRO A 85 4.14 -1.56 16.26
CA PRO A 85 3.19 -0.47 16.48
C PRO A 85 3.25 0.12 17.90
N LYS A 86 3.68 -0.64 18.92
CA LYS A 86 3.87 -0.12 20.28
C LYS A 86 4.96 0.95 20.38
N GLU A 87 5.95 0.94 19.48
CA GLU A 87 6.97 1.99 19.42
C GLU A 87 6.37 3.36 19.05
N LEU A 88 5.13 3.40 18.55
CA LEU A 88 4.38 4.65 18.38
C LEU A 88 4.00 5.31 19.71
N GLU A 89 3.95 4.57 20.82
CA GLU A 89 3.75 5.18 22.15
C GLU A 89 4.91 6.13 22.49
N SER A 90 6.14 5.78 22.08
CA SER A 90 7.30 6.68 22.22
C SER A 90 7.11 7.98 21.42
N PHE A 91 6.44 7.93 20.27
CA PHE A 91 6.14 9.13 19.49
C PHE A 91 5.15 10.07 20.20
N VAL A 92 4.14 9.52 20.90
CA VAL A 92 3.21 10.31 21.72
C VAL A 92 3.96 11.03 22.83
N ASN A 93 4.85 10.31 23.53
CA ASN A 93 5.67 10.91 24.59
C ASN A 93 6.57 12.03 24.04
N TRP A 94 7.25 11.81 22.91
CA TRP A 94 8.07 12.84 22.27
C TRP A 94 7.26 14.07 21.86
N ARG A 95 6.02 13.88 21.39
CA ARG A 95 5.13 15.01 21.07
C ARG A 95 4.79 15.81 22.33
N ASP A 96 4.45 15.14 23.42
CA ASP A 96 4.05 15.80 24.66
C ASP A 96 5.23 16.55 25.29
N GLU A 97 6.42 15.94 25.31
CA GLU A 97 7.68 16.61 25.69
C GLU A 97 7.98 17.82 24.80
N TYR A 98 7.81 17.68 23.48
CA TYR A 98 8.02 18.77 22.53
C TYR A 98 7.06 19.96 22.77
N LEU A 99 5.78 19.69 23.06
CA LEU A 99 4.80 20.73 23.38
C LEU A 99 5.18 21.47 24.67
N GLN A 100 5.60 20.76 25.71
CA GLN A 100 6.05 21.38 26.95
C GLN A 100 7.29 22.27 26.73
N LEU A 101 8.23 21.83 25.88
CA LEU A 101 9.41 22.63 25.53
C LEU A 101 9.02 23.91 24.76
N ILE A 102 8.02 23.84 23.87
CA ILE A 102 7.49 25.04 23.20
C ILE A 102 6.88 26.01 24.21
N GLU A 103 6.09 25.53 25.18
CA GLU A 103 5.49 26.38 26.20
C GLU A 103 6.56 27.12 27.04
N LEU A 104 7.67 26.45 27.35
CA LEU A 104 8.76 27.00 28.14
C LEU A 104 9.68 27.95 27.37
N HIS A 105 9.94 27.66 26.09
CA HIS A 105 11.02 28.30 25.33
C HIS A 105 10.56 29.00 24.04
N GLY A 106 9.29 28.88 23.68
CA GLY A 106 8.75 29.35 22.41
C GLY A 106 9.07 28.42 21.23
N HIS A 107 8.52 28.77 20.06
CA HIS A 107 8.80 28.07 18.82
C HIS A 107 10.19 28.42 18.26
N LEU A 108 10.80 27.48 17.57
CA LEU A 108 12.02 27.73 16.80
C LEU A 108 11.66 28.38 15.46
N ASP A 109 12.26 29.53 15.15
CA ASP A 109 11.97 30.28 13.91
C ASP A 109 12.41 29.55 12.63
N ASN A 110 13.48 28.74 12.70
CA ASN A 110 14.08 28.06 11.55
C ASN A 110 14.34 26.58 11.83
N VAL A 111 13.27 25.81 12.03
CA VAL A 111 13.38 24.35 12.21
C VAL A 111 13.98 23.71 10.96
N LYS A 112 15.03 22.91 11.16
CA LYS A 112 15.64 22.13 10.07
C LYS A 112 14.65 21.09 9.56
N TYR A 113 14.23 21.24 8.31
CA TYR A 113 13.40 20.25 7.62
C TYR A 113 14.24 19.01 7.28
N TYR A 114 13.80 17.85 7.76
CA TYR A 114 14.35 16.55 7.37
C TYR A 114 13.34 15.88 6.43
N PRO A 115 13.60 15.83 5.11
CA PRO A 115 12.71 15.12 4.20
C PRO A 115 12.66 13.64 4.55
N ALA A 116 11.55 12.98 4.21
CA ALA A 116 11.49 11.54 4.22
C ALA A 116 12.65 10.96 3.40
N LYS A 117 13.25 9.86 3.86
CA LYS A 117 14.29 9.17 3.10
C LYS A 117 13.75 8.81 1.71
N GLU A 118 14.57 9.03 0.69
CA GLU A 118 14.19 8.73 -0.67
C GLU A 118 13.83 7.25 -0.80
N ASN A 119 12.64 6.99 -1.35
CA ASN A 119 12.23 5.65 -1.70
C ASN A 119 12.87 5.22 -3.01
N VAL A 120 13.20 3.94 -3.12
CA VAL A 120 13.63 3.35 -4.38
C VAL A 120 12.57 3.60 -5.47
N LEU A 121 13.00 3.83 -6.70
CA LEU A 121 12.06 4.00 -7.81
C LEU A 121 11.20 2.74 -7.98
N PRO A 122 9.90 2.89 -8.28
CA PRO A 122 8.96 1.79 -8.36
C PRO A 122 9.16 0.88 -9.59
N PHE A 123 10.15 1.13 -10.46
CA PHE A 123 10.56 0.24 -11.55
C PHE A 123 12.09 0.32 -11.79
N ARG A 124 12.73 -0.82 -12.15
CA ARG A 124 14.12 -0.84 -12.65
C ARG A 124 14.12 -0.76 -14.18
N GLY A 125 14.86 0.22 -14.75
CA GLY A 125 14.99 0.41 -16.20
C GLY A 125 14.35 1.72 -16.70
N GLY A 126 15.18 2.60 -17.28
CA GLY A 126 14.92 4.03 -17.51
C GLY A 126 13.86 4.44 -18.54
N ARG A 127 12.66 3.86 -18.52
CA ARG A 127 11.52 4.35 -19.32
C ARG A 127 10.16 4.37 -18.61
N ARG A 128 10.03 3.81 -17.40
CA ARG A 128 8.79 3.83 -16.60
C ARG A 128 9.05 4.47 -15.23
N MET A 129 9.25 5.79 -15.21
CA MET A 129 9.63 6.53 -13.99
C MET A 129 8.46 7.14 -13.20
N THR A 130 7.25 7.19 -13.77
CA THR A 130 6.10 7.75 -13.06
C THR A 130 5.43 6.68 -12.21
N ALA A 131 5.40 6.89 -10.89
CA ALA A 131 4.53 6.14 -10.00
C ALA A 131 3.10 6.17 -10.56
N ALA A 132 2.42 5.03 -10.54
CA ALA A 132 1.05 4.98 -11.04
C ALA A 132 0.19 5.96 -10.22
N PRO A 133 -0.68 6.77 -10.84
CA PRO A 133 -1.43 7.86 -10.20
C PRO A 133 -2.51 7.42 -9.21
N TRP A 134 -2.50 6.16 -8.77
CA TRP A 134 -3.53 5.54 -7.93
C TRP A 134 -3.43 5.90 -6.44
N ILE A 135 -2.47 6.75 -6.03
CA ILE A 135 -2.56 7.42 -4.73
C ILE A 135 -3.73 8.41 -4.85
N PRO A 136 -4.86 8.19 -4.16
CA PRO A 136 -6.00 9.10 -4.23
C PRO A 136 -5.53 10.47 -3.72
N THR A 137 -5.34 11.41 -4.62
CA THR A 137 -5.11 12.81 -4.25
C THR A 137 -6.48 13.39 -4.01
N LYS A 138 -6.74 13.81 -2.75
CA LYS A 138 -8.03 14.34 -2.29
C LYS A 138 -8.51 15.57 -3.08
N PHE A 139 -7.64 16.12 -3.94
CA PHE A 139 -7.88 17.28 -4.79
C PHE A 139 -7.31 17.01 -6.18
N LYS A 140 -8.20 16.74 -7.14
CA LYS A 140 -8.00 16.91 -8.57
C LYS A 140 -9.26 17.51 -9.15
#